data_AF-A0A6L3A1X7-F1
#
_entry.id   AF-A0A6L3A1X7-F1
#
_cell.length_a   1.000
_cell.length_b   1.000
_cell.length_c   1.000
_cell.angle_alpha   90.00
_cell.angle_beta   90.00
_cell.angle_gamma   90.00
#
_symmetry.space_group_name_H-M   'P 1'
#
loop_
_entity.id
_entity.type
_entity.pdbx_description
1 polymer ?
#
loop_
_entity_poly.entity_id
_entity_poly.type
_entity_poly.pdbx_seq_one_letter_code
_entity_poly.pdbx_strand_id
1 'polypeptide(L)'
;MKMSRLFGWAAALSMVAPAVFGGARPAEEPPAANRAHGADDAHAASEAHDSGHGPKYDLLTIDVPAAIWTIVIFLILLAMLRKFAFKPIQQTLIQRERFINDSLAKAKQEREEAERLLKQYTEQINKARVEASAIVAEGRRDAENVKHTIVEEAKKEAATTLERAKRELHIATETALQQLHHQTAHLATQIASRLIKKEVSADVHRDLIRESIEELGKARNN
;
A
#
# COMPACT_ATOMS: atom_id res chain seq x y z
N MET A 1 1.10 -35.65 -27.45
CA MET A 1 0.77 -37.08 -27.25
C MET A 1 1.18 -37.48 -25.83
N LYS A 2 0.19 -37.93 -25.03
CA LYS A 2 0.24 -38.93 -23.94
C LYS A 2 1.33 -38.78 -22.86
N MET A 3 0.94 -38.41 -21.63
CA MET A 3 0.35 -39.24 -20.55
C MET A 3 1.44 -39.65 -19.55
N SER A 4 1.35 -39.17 -18.30
CA SER A 4 0.83 -39.94 -17.14
C SER A 4 1.97 -40.65 -16.40
N ARG A 5 2.06 -40.78 -15.08
CA ARG A 5 1.11 -40.59 -13.97
C ARG A 5 1.85 -41.12 -12.71
N LEU A 6 1.50 -40.60 -11.52
CA LEU A 6 1.41 -41.37 -10.25
C LEU A 6 2.77 -41.79 -9.62
N PHE A 7 3.04 -41.78 -8.31
CA PHE A 7 2.24 -42.09 -7.11
C PHE A 7 3.14 -41.63 -5.91
N GLY A 8 2.65 -40.86 -4.92
CA GLY A 8 2.20 -41.35 -3.59
C GLY A 8 3.40 -41.55 -2.63
N TRP A 9 3.47 -41.12 -1.37
CA TRP A 9 2.53 -40.81 -0.27
C TRP A 9 3.35 -40.04 0.80
N ALA A 10 2.87 -38.96 1.42
CA ALA A 10 1.93 -38.88 2.55
C ALA A 10 2.49 -39.38 3.91
N ALA A 11 2.73 -38.45 4.84
CA ALA A 11 2.46 -38.54 6.30
C ALA A 11 3.00 -37.25 6.98
N ALA A 12 2.12 -36.31 7.33
CA ALA A 12 1.59 -36.07 8.70
C ALA A 12 2.58 -35.28 9.58
N LEU A 13 2.45 -33.96 9.74
CA LEU A 13 1.45 -33.20 10.52
C LEU A 13 1.60 -33.39 12.04
N SER A 14 2.05 -32.32 12.72
CA SER A 14 1.62 -31.83 14.06
C SER A 14 2.78 -31.00 14.65
N MET A 15 2.77 -29.67 14.62
CA MET A 15 2.04 -28.78 15.54
C MET A 15 2.39 -29.06 17.01
N VAL A 16 3.05 -28.10 17.70
CA VAL A 16 2.63 -27.50 18.98
C VAL A 16 3.55 -26.29 19.29
N ALA A 17 2.92 -25.27 19.84
CA ALA A 17 3.28 -23.87 19.99
C ALA A 17 4.21 -23.56 21.21
N PRO A 18 4.66 -22.28 21.37
CA PRO A 18 5.51 -21.82 22.45
C PRO A 18 4.69 -21.29 23.64
N ALA A 19 5.33 -21.10 24.82
CA ALA A 19 5.28 -19.87 25.63
C ALA A 19 5.49 -20.07 27.16
N VAL A 20 5.86 -18.94 27.80
CA VAL A 20 5.66 -18.55 29.21
C VAL A 20 6.67 -19.14 30.21
N PHE A 21 7.69 -18.41 30.69
CA PHE A 21 7.74 -17.19 31.53
C PHE A 21 6.93 -17.28 32.83
N GLY A 22 7.59 -17.54 33.96
CA GLY A 22 7.01 -17.22 35.26
C GLY A 22 7.70 -17.84 36.46
N GLY A 23 8.26 -16.98 37.32
CA GLY A 23 8.20 -17.20 38.77
C GLY A 23 9.51 -17.59 39.45
N ALA A 24 10.12 -16.62 40.11
CA ALA A 24 11.29 -16.72 40.97
C ALA A 24 11.09 -17.61 42.21
N ARG A 25 12.19 -18.19 42.73
CA ARG A 25 12.67 -18.04 44.13
C ARG A 25 14.09 -18.62 44.35
N PRO A 26 14.84 -18.16 45.38
CA PRO A 26 16.30 -18.11 45.38
C PRO A 26 17.01 -19.15 46.27
N ALA A 27 18.33 -19.27 46.02
CA ALA A 27 19.42 -19.73 46.91
C ALA A 27 19.36 -21.13 47.52
N GLU A 28 20.25 -22.03 47.08
CA GLU A 28 20.92 -23.00 47.96
C GLU A 28 22.18 -23.58 47.28
N GLU A 29 23.28 -23.61 48.04
CA GLU A 29 24.63 -24.09 47.70
C GLU A 29 24.71 -25.62 47.52
N PRO A 30 25.76 -26.16 46.87
CA PRO A 30 25.94 -27.61 46.73
C PRO A 30 26.63 -28.22 47.96
N PRO A 31 26.32 -29.49 48.29
CA PRO A 31 27.43 -30.40 48.56
C PRO A 31 27.27 -31.85 48.08
N ALA A 32 28.39 -32.37 47.56
CA ALA A 32 28.96 -33.71 47.72
C ALA A 32 28.04 -34.96 47.68
N ALA A 33 28.27 -35.81 46.68
CA ALA A 33 27.90 -37.23 46.74
C ALA A 33 29.13 -38.11 46.44
N ASN A 34 29.65 -38.71 47.50
CA ASN A 34 30.54 -39.86 47.51
C ASN A 34 29.71 -41.10 47.91
N ARG A 35 30.21 -42.30 47.50
CA ARG A 35 29.80 -43.69 47.79
C ARG A 35 28.90 -44.32 46.71
N ALA A 36 29.10 -45.56 46.30
CA ALA A 36 30.10 -46.59 46.64
C ALA A 36 29.98 -47.72 45.59
N HIS A 37 31.05 -48.48 45.40
CA HIS A 37 30.93 -49.88 44.98
C HIS A 37 32.02 -50.70 45.69
N GLY A 38 31.58 -51.70 46.47
CA GLY A 38 32.40 -52.74 47.09
C GLY A 38 33.09 -53.60 46.02
N ALA A 39 34.32 -54.06 46.23
CA ALA A 39 34.74 -55.10 47.19
C ALA A 39 34.17 -56.47 46.80
N ASP A 40 35.04 -57.33 46.27
CA ASP A 40 35.04 -58.79 46.43
C ASP A 40 36.44 -59.32 46.06
N ASP A 41 37.17 -59.68 47.11
CA ASP A 41 37.94 -60.91 47.33
C ASP A 41 39.21 -61.33 46.55
N ALA A 42 40.26 -61.47 47.38
CA ALA A 42 41.15 -62.63 47.52
C ALA A 42 42.30 -62.83 46.52
N HIS A 43 43.49 -62.36 46.91
CA HIS A 43 44.73 -63.15 46.82
C HIS A 43 45.64 -62.85 48.02
N ALA A 44 45.92 -63.90 48.80
CA ALA A 44 46.96 -63.91 49.82
C ALA A 44 48.24 -64.56 49.27
N ALA A 45 49.37 -64.17 49.87
CA ALA A 45 50.73 -64.72 49.78
C ALA A 45 51.56 -64.38 48.53
N SER A 46 52.42 -63.37 48.65
CA SER A 46 53.83 -63.61 49.01
C SER A 46 54.56 -62.28 49.12
N GLU A 47 55.35 -62.14 50.18
CA GLU A 47 56.33 -61.07 50.32
C GLU A 47 57.46 -61.29 49.31
N ALA A 48 57.70 -60.27 48.48
CA ALA A 48 59.00 -59.98 47.91
C ALA A 48 58.98 -58.50 47.51
N HIS A 49 59.18 -57.65 48.52
CA HIS A 49 59.54 -56.25 48.31
C HIS A 49 60.95 -56.26 47.68
N ASP A 50 61.01 -56.41 46.36
CA ASP A 50 62.24 -56.28 45.60
C ASP A 50 62.70 -54.82 45.75
N SER A 51 63.76 -54.68 46.52
CA SER A 51 64.60 -53.51 46.67
C SER A 51 65.24 -53.15 45.33
N GLY A 52 64.43 -52.67 44.40
CA GLY A 52 64.84 -52.03 43.16
C GLY A 52 65.29 -50.60 43.44
N HIS A 53 66.60 -50.45 43.52
CA HIS A 53 67.36 -49.22 43.73
C HIS A 53 67.03 -48.15 42.66
N GLY A 54 65.95 -47.39 42.85
CA GLY A 54 65.79 -46.08 42.19
C GLY A 54 66.86 -45.13 42.74
N PRO A 55 67.52 -44.29 41.91
CA PRO A 55 68.58 -43.41 42.39
C PRO A 55 68.06 -42.59 43.57
N LYS A 56 68.69 -42.78 44.74
CA LYS A 56 68.41 -42.00 45.94
C LYS A 56 68.92 -40.58 45.68
N TYR A 57 68.02 -39.67 45.31
CA TYR A 57 68.33 -38.25 45.31
C TYR A 57 68.36 -37.79 46.77
N ASP A 58 69.54 -37.79 47.35
CA ASP A 58 69.77 -37.28 48.71
C ASP A 58 69.55 -35.76 48.67
N LEU A 59 68.44 -35.29 49.23
CA LEU A 59 67.99 -33.87 49.16
C LEU A 59 68.95 -32.91 49.89
N LEU A 60 69.99 -33.44 50.54
CA LEU A 60 71.01 -32.70 51.29
C LEU A 60 72.39 -32.70 50.61
N THR A 61 72.58 -33.41 49.49
CA THR A 61 73.76 -33.23 48.63
C THR A 61 73.37 -32.38 47.43
N ILE A 62 73.66 -31.08 47.51
CA ILE A 62 73.53 -30.20 46.34
C ILE A 62 74.55 -30.66 45.30
N ASP A 63 74.11 -31.44 44.32
CA ASP A 63 74.87 -31.69 43.10
C ASP A 63 74.93 -30.39 42.30
N VAL A 64 75.94 -29.57 42.61
CA VAL A 64 76.24 -28.30 41.92
C VAL A 64 76.20 -28.46 40.39
N PRO A 65 76.73 -29.55 39.77
CA PRO A 65 76.63 -29.76 38.33
C PRO A 65 75.19 -29.96 37.82
N ALA A 66 74.35 -30.68 38.55
CA ALA A 66 72.96 -30.92 38.16
C ALA A 66 72.11 -29.63 38.26
N ALA A 67 72.32 -28.85 39.34
CA ALA A 67 71.65 -27.56 39.53
C ALA A 67 72.00 -26.56 38.41
N ILE A 68 73.28 -26.52 37.97
CA ILE A 68 73.71 -25.69 36.84
C ILE A 68 72.99 -26.12 35.56
N TRP A 69 72.88 -27.42 35.27
CA TRP A 69 72.19 -27.92 34.08
C TRP A 69 70.68 -27.61 34.10
N THR A 70 70.03 -27.73 35.26
CA THR A 70 68.62 -27.33 35.44
C THR A 70 68.43 -25.83 35.24
N ILE A 71 69.36 -24.98 35.70
CA ILE A 71 69.31 -23.54 35.45
C ILE A 71 69.50 -23.24 33.96
N VAL A 72 70.43 -23.93 33.28
CA VAL A 72 70.66 -23.77 31.84
C VAL A 72 69.41 -24.18 31.03
N ILE A 73 68.80 -25.34 31.31
CA ILE A 73 67.57 -25.75 30.61
C ILE A 73 66.40 -24.81 30.91
N PHE A 74 66.29 -24.31 32.15
CA PHE A 74 65.27 -23.33 32.54
C PHE A 74 65.47 -22.00 31.82
N LEU A 75 66.70 -21.50 31.72
CA LEU A 75 67.01 -20.27 30.97
C LEU A 75 66.77 -20.43 29.47
N ILE A 76 67.12 -21.58 28.89
CA ILE A 76 66.81 -21.89 27.48
C ILE A 76 65.30 -21.92 27.26
N LEU A 77 64.54 -22.60 28.12
CA LEU A 77 63.08 -22.64 28.07
C LEU A 77 62.49 -21.24 28.20
N LEU A 78 62.96 -20.44 29.16
CA LEU A 78 62.49 -19.08 29.39
C LEU A 78 62.81 -18.15 28.22
N ALA A 79 63.99 -18.29 27.59
CA ALA A 79 64.33 -17.58 26.38
C ALA A 79 63.42 -17.97 25.20
N MET A 80 63.10 -19.27 25.08
CA MET A 80 62.16 -19.77 24.08
C MET A 80 60.75 -19.23 24.31
N LEU A 81 60.25 -19.30 25.54
CA LEU A 81 58.93 -18.81 25.91
C LEU A 81 58.83 -17.29 25.74
N ARG A 82 59.89 -16.54 26.08
CA ARG A 82 59.94 -15.09 25.86
C ARG A 82 59.79 -14.74 24.38
N LYS A 83 60.41 -15.49 23.48
CA LYS A 83 60.33 -15.24 22.04
C LYS A 83 58.98 -15.69 21.45
N PHE A 84 58.43 -16.81 21.92
CA PHE A 84 57.23 -17.42 21.35
C PHE A 84 55.91 -16.96 21.98
N ALA A 85 55.85 -16.64 23.27
CA ALA A 85 54.60 -16.29 23.96
C ALA A 85 54.26 -14.79 23.93
N PHE A 86 55.25 -13.89 23.95
CA PHE A 86 54.98 -12.45 23.98
C PHE A 86 54.34 -11.92 22.69
N LYS A 87 54.76 -12.43 21.52
CA LYS A 87 54.20 -12.05 20.22
C LYS A 87 52.70 -12.35 20.09
N PRO A 88 52.20 -13.59 20.30
CA PRO A 88 50.79 -13.90 20.16
C PRO A 88 49.93 -13.17 21.20
N ILE A 89 50.40 -13.01 22.45
CA ILE A 89 49.65 -12.29 23.49
C ILE A 89 49.41 -10.83 23.11
N GLN A 90 50.46 -10.12 22.66
CA GLN A 90 50.32 -8.74 22.21
C GLN A 90 49.42 -8.62 20.98
N GLN A 91 49.56 -9.54 20.02
CA GLN A 91 48.72 -9.55 18.82
C GLN A 91 47.24 -9.76 19.14
N THR A 92 46.90 -10.65 20.09
CA THR A 92 45.51 -10.87 20.51
C THR A 92 44.94 -9.66 21.25
N LEU A 93 45.72 -8.99 22.11
CA LEU A 93 45.27 -7.78 22.79
C LEU A 93 45.02 -6.64 21.79
N ILE A 94 45.94 -6.42 20.85
CA ILE A 94 45.77 -5.41 19.80
C ILE A 94 44.57 -5.75 18.90
N GLN A 95 44.35 -7.02 18.57
CA GLN A 95 43.15 -7.44 17.82
C GLN A 95 41.86 -7.16 18.58
N ARG A 96 41.82 -7.45 19.88
CA ARG A 96 40.64 -7.16 20.72
C ARG A 96 40.38 -5.67 20.83
N GLU A 97 41.41 -4.87 21.03
CA GLU A 97 41.31 -3.42 21.07
C GLU A 97 40.79 -2.85 19.74
N ARG A 98 41.37 -3.29 18.61
CA ARG A 98 40.91 -2.88 17.27
C ARG A 98 39.47 -3.30 17.03
N PHE A 99 39.11 -4.54 17.36
CA PHE A 99 37.74 -5.03 17.21
C PHE A 99 36.75 -4.18 18.00
N ILE A 100 37.05 -3.86 19.27
CA ILE A 100 36.18 -3.03 20.11
C ILE A 100 36.06 -1.62 19.54
N ASN A 101 37.17 -1.01 19.14
CA ASN A 101 37.17 0.34 18.56
C ASN A 101 36.39 0.38 17.24
N ASP A 102 36.60 -0.59 16.35
CA ASP A 102 35.88 -0.70 15.08
C ASP A 102 34.39 -0.96 15.30
N SER A 103 34.02 -1.86 16.22
CA SER A 103 32.62 -2.11 16.58
C SER A 103 31.95 -0.87 17.15
N LEU A 104 32.64 -0.12 18.01
CA LEU A 104 32.10 1.12 18.57
C LEU A 104 31.98 2.22 17.51
N ALA A 105 32.95 2.33 16.62
CA ALA A 105 32.92 3.27 15.50
C ALA A 105 31.76 2.97 14.55
N LYS A 106 31.58 1.69 14.17
CA LYS A 106 30.45 1.24 13.35
C LYS A 106 29.11 1.51 14.03
N ALA A 107 28.97 1.15 15.31
CA ALA A 107 27.73 1.41 16.05
C ALA A 107 27.38 2.92 16.12
N LYS A 108 28.40 3.79 16.25
CA LYS A 108 28.20 5.24 16.20
C LYS A 108 27.78 5.71 14.80
N GLN A 109 28.43 5.22 13.75
CA GLN A 109 28.07 5.55 12.36
C GLN A 109 26.65 5.09 12.02
N GLU A 110 26.32 3.83 12.32
CA GLU A 110 24.97 3.28 12.10
C GLU A 110 23.90 4.06 12.86
N ARG A 111 24.20 4.49 14.11
CA ARG A 111 23.30 5.35 14.87
C ARG A 111 23.12 6.71 14.22
N GLU A 112 24.20 7.36 13.80
CA GLU A 112 24.13 8.67 13.15
C GLU A 112 23.39 8.59 11.80
N GLU A 113 23.63 7.54 11.02
CA GLU A 113 22.90 7.26 9.79
C GLU A 113 21.41 7.02 10.08
N ALA A 114 21.07 6.20 11.07
CA ALA A 114 19.69 5.98 11.46
C ALA A 114 18.99 7.27 11.89
N GLU A 115 19.65 8.13 12.68
CA GLU A 115 19.12 9.44 13.07
C GLU A 115 18.94 10.37 11.86
N ARG A 116 19.87 10.37 10.90
CA ARG A 116 19.75 11.12 9.64
C ARG A 116 18.59 10.62 8.78
N LEU A 117 18.47 9.30 8.59
CA LEU A 117 17.39 8.68 7.83
C LEU A 117 16.04 8.97 8.47
N LEU A 118 15.94 8.92 9.80
CA LEU A 118 14.71 9.24 10.52
C LEU A 118 14.29 10.70 10.31
N LYS A 119 15.23 11.64 10.35
CA LYS A 119 14.97 13.05 10.04
C LYS A 119 14.46 13.21 8.60
N GLN A 120 15.17 12.64 7.63
CA GLN A 120 14.77 12.69 6.22
C GLN A 120 13.39 12.07 5.99
N TYR A 121 13.10 10.93 6.63
CA TYR A 121 11.81 10.27 6.53
C TYR A 121 10.69 11.13 7.12
N THR A 122 10.94 11.74 8.29
CA THR A 122 9.98 12.65 8.94
C THR A 122 9.71 13.88 8.07
N GLU A 123 10.76 14.47 7.48
CA GLU A 123 10.64 15.58 6.54
C GLU A 123 9.84 15.18 5.29
N GLN A 124 10.11 14.02 4.71
CA GLN A 124 9.36 13.49 3.56
C GLN A 124 7.88 13.27 3.89
N ILE A 125 7.57 12.70 5.05
CA ILE A 125 6.17 12.51 5.49
C ILE A 125 5.47 13.86 5.68
N ASN A 126 6.15 14.84 6.29
CA ASN A 126 5.58 16.18 6.46
C ASN A 126 5.36 16.86 5.11
N LYS A 127 6.32 16.77 4.20
CA LYS A 127 6.19 17.31 2.84
C LYS A 127 5.04 16.66 2.09
N ALA A 128 4.94 15.32 2.13
CA ALA A 128 3.84 14.58 1.50
C ALA A 128 2.47 14.97 2.09
N ARG A 129 2.37 15.23 3.41
CA ARG A 129 1.13 15.73 4.03
C ARG A 129 0.74 17.13 3.55
N VAL A 130 1.72 18.01 3.41
CA VAL A 130 1.49 19.38 2.89
C VAL A 130 1.05 19.32 1.43
N GLU A 131 1.74 18.55 0.60
CA GLU A 131 1.40 18.35 -0.81
C GLU A 131 0.01 17.72 -0.96
N ALA A 132 -0.32 16.67 -0.20
CA ALA A 132 -1.64 16.06 -0.23
C ALA A 132 -2.74 17.05 0.19
N SER A 133 -2.50 17.87 1.22
CA SER A 133 -3.45 18.90 1.64
C SER A 133 -3.63 19.98 0.58
N ALA A 134 -2.55 20.36 -0.12
CA ALA A 134 -2.60 21.30 -1.23
C ALA A 134 -3.40 20.74 -2.41
N ILE A 135 -3.17 19.48 -2.81
CA ILE A 135 -3.91 18.80 -3.88
C ILE A 135 -5.40 18.74 -3.55
N VAL A 136 -5.77 18.41 -2.31
CA VAL A 136 -7.19 18.39 -1.90
C VAL A 136 -7.80 19.79 -1.92
N ALA A 137 -7.06 20.81 -1.51
CA ALA A 137 -7.54 22.20 -1.53
C ALA A 137 -7.72 22.71 -2.97
N GLU A 138 -6.78 22.40 -3.86
CA GLU A 138 -6.85 22.71 -5.29
C GLU A 138 -8.02 21.98 -5.96
N GLY A 139 -8.16 20.67 -5.74
CA GLY A 139 -9.28 19.89 -6.26
C GLY A 139 -10.64 20.40 -5.80
N ARG A 140 -10.76 20.92 -4.56
CA ARG A 140 -12.00 21.58 -4.09
C ARG A 140 -12.28 22.89 -4.83
N ARG A 141 -11.26 23.71 -5.09
CA ARG A 141 -11.42 24.96 -5.84
C ARG A 141 -11.84 24.67 -7.29
N ASP A 142 -11.19 23.69 -7.92
CA ASP A 142 -11.53 23.28 -9.27
C ASP A 142 -12.94 22.70 -9.35
N ALA A 143 -13.33 21.88 -8.37
CA ALA A 143 -14.70 21.36 -8.29
C ALA A 143 -15.76 22.47 -8.17
N GLU A 144 -15.53 23.50 -7.34
CA GLU A 144 -16.45 24.64 -7.25
C GLU A 144 -16.48 25.46 -8.54
N ASN A 145 -15.33 25.67 -9.19
CA ASN A 145 -15.26 26.34 -10.49
C ASN A 145 -16.04 25.58 -11.57
N VAL A 146 -15.83 24.26 -11.67
CA VAL A 146 -16.53 23.39 -12.62
C VAL A 146 -18.03 23.41 -12.34
N LYS A 147 -18.44 23.29 -11.07
CA LYS A 147 -19.84 23.39 -10.66
C LYS A 147 -20.46 24.73 -11.07
N HIS A 148 -19.75 25.84 -10.86
CA HIS A 148 -20.22 27.16 -11.28
C HIS A 148 -20.40 27.21 -12.81
N THR A 149 -19.42 26.74 -13.57
CA THR A 149 -19.49 26.68 -15.04
C THR A 149 -20.67 25.84 -15.52
N ILE A 150 -20.86 24.64 -14.97
CA ILE A 150 -21.99 23.76 -15.31
C ILE A 150 -23.32 24.44 -15.03
N VAL A 151 -23.46 25.12 -13.88
CA VAL A 151 -24.69 25.83 -13.52
C VAL A 151 -24.97 26.98 -14.48
N GLU A 152 -23.95 27.75 -14.85
CA GLU A 152 -24.10 28.86 -15.79
C GLU A 152 -24.41 28.38 -17.22
N GLU A 153 -23.76 27.33 -17.68
CA GLU A 153 -24.07 26.69 -18.96
C GLU A 153 -25.50 26.14 -18.98
N ALA A 154 -25.90 25.42 -17.93
CA ALA A 154 -27.26 24.90 -17.81
C ALA A 154 -28.32 26.02 -17.82
N LYS A 155 -28.08 27.14 -17.13
CA LYS A 155 -28.97 28.31 -17.18
C LYS A 155 -29.05 28.90 -18.58
N LYS A 156 -27.92 29.01 -19.28
CA LYS A 156 -27.85 29.53 -20.66
C LYS A 156 -28.60 28.64 -21.64
N GLU A 157 -28.43 27.33 -21.54
CA GLU A 157 -29.15 26.34 -22.33
C GLU A 157 -30.66 26.36 -22.04
N ALA A 158 -31.04 26.45 -20.76
CA ALA A 158 -32.43 26.57 -20.35
C ALA A 158 -33.07 27.84 -20.92
N ALA A 159 -32.38 28.98 -20.86
CA ALA A 159 -32.85 30.24 -21.43
C ALA A 159 -33.03 30.15 -22.95
N THR A 160 -32.06 29.56 -23.65
CA THR A 160 -32.13 29.34 -25.11
C THR A 160 -33.29 28.42 -25.49
N THR A 161 -33.48 27.35 -24.72
CA THR A 161 -34.58 26.40 -24.93
C THR A 161 -35.93 27.05 -24.71
N LEU A 162 -36.06 27.87 -23.66
CA LEU A 162 -37.29 28.60 -23.34
C LEU A 162 -37.61 29.63 -24.43
N GLU A 163 -36.60 30.33 -24.94
CA GLU A 163 -36.77 31.27 -26.04
C GLU A 163 -37.23 30.57 -27.33
N ARG A 164 -36.61 29.42 -27.66
CA ARG A 164 -37.05 28.58 -28.79
C ARG A 164 -38.49 28.10 -28.62
N ALA A 165 -38.83 27.59 -27.44
CA ALA A 165 -40.20 27.14 -27.15
C ALA A 165 -41.22 28.28 -27.27
N LYS A 166 -40.88 29.50 -26.83
CA LYS A 166 -41.74 30.68 -27.01
C LYS A 166 -41.95 31.02 -28.49
N ARG A 167 -40.90 30.97 -29.31
CA ARG A 167 -41.01 31.19 -30.77
C ARG A 167 -41.90 30.13 -31.42
N GLU A 168 -41.71 28.86 -31.06
CA GLU A 168 -42.53 27.75 -31.58
C GLU A 168 -44.00 27.88 -31.16
N LEU A 169 -44.27 28.25 -29.90
CA LEU A 169 -45.63 28.52 -29.43
C LEU A 169 -46.28 29.68 -30.19
N HIS A 170 -45.53 30.74 -30.48
CA HIS A 170 -46.06 31.87 -31.23
C HIS A 170 -46.46 31.46 -32.66
N ILE A 171 -45.58 30.76 -33.37
CA ILE A 171 -45.84 30.23 -34.73
C ILE A 171 -47.03 29.26 -34.72
N ALA A 172 -47.10 28.36 -33.74
CA ALA A 172 -48.21 27.43 -33.59
C ALA A 172 -49.54 28.14 -33.33
N THR A 173 -49.52 29.20 -32.53
CA THR A 173 -50.70 30.02 -32.23
C THR A 173 -51.20 30.76 -33.48
N GLU A 174 -50.29 31.38 -34.24
CA GLU A 174 -50.64 32.03 -35.52
C GLU A 174 -51.23 31.03 -36.52
N THR A 175 -50.61 29.85 -36.63
CA THR A 175 -51.11 28.77 -37.50
C THR A 175 -52.50 28.31 -37.08
N ALA A 176 -52.74 28.12 -35.78
CA ALA A 176 -54.04 27.73 -35.25
C ALA A 176 -55.12 28.80 -35.52
N LEU A 177 -54.79 30.09 -35.36
CA LEU A 177 -55.69 31.20 -35.67
C LEU A 177 -56.04 31.24 -37.16
N GLN A 178 -55.06 31.04 -38.05
CA GLN A 178 -55.29 30.96 -39.50
C GLN A 178 -56.23 29.80 -39.86
N GLN A 179 -56.03 28.63 -39.23
CA GLN A 179 -56.91 27.47 -39.42
C GLN A 179 -58.33 27.75 -38.95
N LEU A 180 -58.50 28.41 -37.80
CA LEU A 180 -59.82 28.82 -37.29
C LEU A 180 -60.51 29.81 -38.23
N HIS A 181 -59.79 30.80 -38.76
CA HIS A 181 -60.34 31.72 -39.76
C HIS A 181 -60.81 30.99 -41.01
N HIS A 182 -60.00 30.06 -41.53
CA HIS A 182 -60.37 29.27 -42.71
C HIS A 182 -61.62 28.40 -42.45
N GLN A 183 -61.69 27.73 -41.30
CA GLN A 183 -62.86 26.94 -40.91
C GLN A 183 -64.12 27.81 -40.75
N THR A 184 -63.98 28.99 -40.17
CA THR A 184 -65.09 29.93 -39.98
C THR A 184 -65.59 30.48 -41.31
N ALA A 185 -64.69 30.87 -42.23
CA ALA A 185 -65.05 31.30 -43.57
C ALA A 185 -65.76 30.19 -44.36
N HIS A 186 -65.30 28.95 -44.23
CA HIS A 186 -65.94 27.79 -44.85
C HIS A 186 -67.35 27.53 -44.27
N LEU A 187 -67.54 27.63 -42.95
CA LEU A 187 -68.86 27.51 -42.33
C LEU A 187 -69.80 28.65 -42.75
N ALA A 188 -69.31 29.89 -42.80
CA ALA A 188 -70.08 31.05 -43.23
C ALA A 188 -70.57 30.90 -44.68
N THR A 189 -69.69 30.47 -45.60
CA THR A 189 -70.06 30.24 -47.01
C THR A 189 -71.05 29.08 -47.17
N GLN A 190 -70.94 28.02 -46.35
CA GLN A 190 -71.94 26.95 -46.33
C GLN A 190 -73.32 27.44 -45.86
N ILE A 191 -73.38 28.26 -44.81
CA ILE A 191 -74.62 28.84 -44.29
C ILE A 191 -75.24 29.77 -45.34
N ALA A 192 -74.44 30.68 -45.92
CA ALA A 192 -74.88 31.58 -46.98
C ALA A 192 -75.43 30.82 -48.18
N SER A 193 -74.73 29.76 -48.63
CA SER A 193 -75.18 28.90 -49.74
C SER A 193 -76.51 28.22 -49.44
N ARG A 194 -76.73 27.75 -48.20
CA ARG A 194 -78.00 27.15 -47.78
C ARG A 194 -79.13 28.17 -47.70
N LEU A 195 -78.85 29.39 -47.23
CA LEU A 195 -79.84 30.48 -47.17
C LEU A 195 -80.26 30.92 -48.57
N ILE A 196 -79.30 31.17 -49.48
CA ILE A 196 -79.57 31.50 -50.88
C ILE A 196 -80.40 30.39 -51.54
N LYS A 197 -80.04 29.11 -51.35
CA LYS A 197 -80.81 27.99 -51.89
C LYS A 197 -82.25 27.93 -51.38
N LYS A 198 -82.53 28.45 -50.18
CA LYS A 198 -83.87 28.49 -49.58
C LYS A 198 -84.69 29.69 -50.07
N GLU A 199 -84.06 30.85 -50.28
CA GLU A 199 -84.72 32.12 -50.64
C GLU A 199 -84.82 32.36 -52.16
N VAL A 200 -84.17 31.54 -53.00
CA VAL A 200 -84.33 31.63 -54.47
C VAL A 200 -85.75 31.24 -54.88
N SER A 201 -86.59 32.25 -55.09
CA SER A 201 -87.89 32.16 -55.78
C SER A 201 -87.72 32.51 -57.27
N ALA A 202 -88.71 32.16 -58.09
CA ALA A 202 -88.70 32.45 -59.53
C ALA A 202 -88.60 33.96 -59.83
N ASP A 203 -89.13 34.81 -58.95
CA ASP A 203 -89.10 36.27 -59.07
C ASP A 203 -87.70 36.84 -58.81
N VAL A 204 -87.02 36.39 -57.74
CA VAL A 204 -85.63 36.81 -57.45
C VAL A 204 -84.67 36.44 -58.59
N HIS A 205 -84.89 35.28 -59.24
CA HIS A 205 -84.07 34.86 -60.38
C HIS A 205 -84.28 35.76 -61.62
N ARG A 206 -85.51 36.24 -61.85
CA ARG A 206 -85.84 37.17 -62.94
C ARG A 206 -85.20 38.54 -62.72
N ASP A 207 -85.21 39.03 -61.48
CA ASP A 207 -84.61 40.32 -61.12
C ASP A 207 -83.08 40.27 -61.24
N LEU A 208 -82.43 39.20 -60.77
CA LEU A 208 -80.98 39.01 -60.92
C LEU A 208 -80.55 38.93 -62.40
N ILE A 209 -81.34 38.27 -63.27
CA ILE A 209 -81.07 38.23 -64.72
C ILE A 209 -81.19 39.64 -65.32
N ARG A 210 -82.21 40.41 -64.92
CA ARG A 210 -82.40 41.78 -65.42
C ARG A 210 -81.24 42.68 -65.01
N GLU A 211 -80.79 42.61 -63.75
CA GLU A 211 -79.63 43.34 -63.23
C GLU A 211 -78.33 42.95 -63.96
N SER A 212 -78.10 41.65 -64.20
CA SER A 212 -76.93 41.17 -64.95
C SER A 212 -76.90 41.67 -66.40
N ILE A 213 -78.07 41.73 -67.06
CA ILE A 213 -78.20 42.27 -68.42
C ILE A 213 -77.96 43.78 -68.44
N GLU A 214 -78.39 44.49 -67.41
CA GLU A 214 -78.20 45.93 -67.27
C GLU A 214 -76.74 46.30 -66.95
N GLU A 215 -76.04 45.49 -66.14
CA GLU A 215 -74.62 45.66 -65.84
C GLU A 215 -73.73 45.36 -67.06
N LEU A 216 -74.05 44.30 -67.82
CA LEU A 216 -73.41 44.05 -69.13
C LEU A 216 -73.74 45.13 -70.17
N GLY A 217 -74.94 45.71 -70.09
CA GLY A 217 -75.32 46.87 -70.89
C GLY A 217 -74.50 48.11 -70.56
N LYS A 218 -74.27 48.39 -69.27
CA LYS A 218 -73.41 49.48 -68.78
C LYS A 218 -71.94 49.28 -69.13
N ALA A 219 -71.40 48.07 -68.96
CA ALA A 219 -70.01 47.74 -69.29
C ALA A 219 -69.70 47.76 -70.79
N ARG A 220 -70.73 47.65 -71.66
CA ARG A 220 -70.60 47.78 -73.12
C ARG A 220 -70.79 49.22 -73.62
N ASN A 221 -71.43 50.08 -72.84
CA ASN A 221 -71.74 51.47 -73.20
C ASN A 221 -70.75 52.48 -72.61
N ASN A 222 -69.60 51.99 -72.12
CA ASN A 222 -68.41 52.72 -71.70
C ASN A 222 -67.19 52.06 -72.35
#